data_AF-A0A7K1LAG8-F1
#
_entry.id   AF-A0A7K1LAG8-F1
#
_cell.length_a   1.000
_cell.length_b   1.000
_cell.length_c   1.000
_cell.angle_alpha   90.00
_cell.angle_beta   90.00
_cell.angle_gamma   90.00
#
_symmetry.space_group_name_H-M   'P 1'
#
loop_
_entity.id
_entity.type
_entity.pdbx_description
1 polymer ?
#
loop_
_entity_poly.entity_id
_entity_poly.type
_entity_poly.pdbx_seq_one_letter_code
_entity_poly.pdbx_strand_id
1 'polypeptide(L)'
;MPDEQTTVYLGNRDAVEVTHDDHGRETRTPLPGNRCTTVQPPAGTSMAEIFATITAPRGVWAYHSDSAPAWVASTDPALAQLLAAHYGCEVRDPEPDQPAAADAGAEAEEV
;
A
#
# COMPACT_ATOMS: atom_id res chain seq x y z
N MET A 1 8.48 -9.54 -23.29
CA MET A 1 8.67 -9.71 -21.85
C MET A 1 7.44 -9.10 -21.22
N PRO A 2 6.63 -9.79 -20.40
CA PRO A 2 5.59 -9.09 -19.65
C PRO A 2 6.31 -8.07 -18.76
N ASP A 3 6.02 -6.78 -18.94
CA ASP A 3 6.52 -5.74 -18.05
C ASP A 3 6.03 -6.07 -16.63
N GLU A 4 6.96 -6.49 -15.76
CA GLU A 4 6.65 -6.81 -14.37
C GLU A 4 6.12 -5.54 -13.69
N GLN A 5 4.82 -5.54 -13.38
CA GLN A 5 4.17 -4.42 -12.73
C GLN A 5 4.68 -4.31 -11.29
N THR A 6 5.39 -3.23 -10.98
CA THR A 6 5.79 -2.93 -9.60
C THR A 6 4.55 -2.73 -8.75
N THR A 7 4.46 -3.44 -7.62
CA THR A 7 3.40 -3.25 -6.62
C THR A 7 4.05 -2.81 -5.32
N VAL A 8 3.45 -1.81 -4.67
CA VAL A 8 3.89 -1.28 -3.37
C VAL A 8 2.75 -1.43 -2.38
N TYR A 9 3.05 -1.94 -1.19
CA TYR A 9 2.14 -2.07 -0.07
C TYR A 9 2.61 -1.17 1.07
N LEU A 10 1.73 -0.32 1.58
CA LEU A 10 2.01 0.61 2.66
C LEU A 10 1.09 0.28 3.83
N GLY A 11 1.68 -0.22 4.91
CA GLY A 11 0.99 -0.51 6.15
C GLY A 11 0.67 0.76 6.93
N ASN A 12 -0.60 0.96 7.25
CA ASN A 12 -1.11 2.14 7.91
C ASN A 12 -1.75 1.77 9.25
N ARG A 13 -1.27 2.35 10.35
CA ARG A 13 -1.88 2.23 11.69
C ARG A 13 -2.80 3.41 12.02
N ASP A 14 -2.68 4.49 11.25
CA ASP A 14 -3.37 5.77 11.44
C ASP A 14 -4.02 6.16 10.11
N ALA A 15 -4.92 5.30 9.61
CA ALA A 15 -5.61 5.55 8.36
C ALA A 15 -6.56 6.73 8.49
N VAL A 16 -6.58 7.60 7.49
CA VAL A 16 -7.53 8.72 7.42
C VAL A 16 -8.36 8.60 6.16
N GLU A 17 -9.65 8.88 6.29
CA GLU A 17 -10.53 9.06 5.16
C GLU A 17 -10.66 10.56 4.88
N VAL A 18 -10.22 10.97 3.69
CA VAL A 18 -10.36 12.35 3.21
C VAL A 18 -11.66 12.47 2.45
N THR A 19 -12.64 13.17 3.02
CA THR A 19 -13.90 13.53 2.36
C THR A 19 -13.89 15.02 2.00
N HIS A 20 -14.42 15.36 0.83
CA HIS A 20 -14.62 16.74 0.42
C HIS A 20 -16.10 17.08 0.56
N ASP A 21 -16.42 18.18 1.23
CA ASP A 21 -17.79 18.70 1.25
C ASP A 21 -18.10 19.50 -0.04
N ASP A 22 -19.38 19.82 -0.27
CA ASP A 22 -19.85 20.64 -1.41
C ASP A 22 -19.20 22.04 -1.47
N HIS A 23 -18.54 22.48 -0.40
CA HIS A 23 -17.80 23.74 -0.33
C HIS A 23 -16.28 23.59 -0.55
N GLY A 24 -15.80 22.38 -0.86
CA GLY A 24 -14.38 22.11 -1.14
C GLY A 24 -13.46 22.08 0.07
N ARG A 25 -14.02 21.94 1.29
CA ARG A 25 -13.26 21.69 2.53
C ARG A 25 -12.94 20.21 2.64
N GLU A 26 -11.66 19.90 2.80
CA GLU A 26 -11.20 18.57 3.19
C GLU A 26 -11.53 18.32 4.67
N THR A 27 -12.31 17.28 4.92
CA THR A 27 -12.50 16.69 6.25
C THR A 27 -11.72 15.39 6.31
N ARG A 28 -10.81 15.27 7.28
CA ARG A 28 -10.00 14.07 7.52
C ARG A 28 -10.55 13.33 8.73
N THR A 29 -11.10 12.14 8.51
CA THR A 29 -11.66 11.30 9.58
C THR A 29 -10.71 10.15 9.86
N PRO A 30 -10.15 10.02 11.08
CA PRO A 30 -9.33 8.87 11.42
C PRO A 30 -10.18 7.60 11.45
N LEU A 31 -9.72 6.57 10.73
CA LEU A 31 -10.33 5.26 10.67
C LEU A 31 -9.63 4.33 11.67
N PRO A 32 -10.38 3.68 12.57
CA PRO A 32 -9.78 2.72 13.49
C PRO A 32 -9.34 1.45 12.75
N GLY A 33 -8.14 0.96 13.10
CA GLY A 33 -7.61 -0.32 12.64
C GLY A 33 -6.41 -0.21 11.70
N ASN A 34 -5.78 -1.36 11.44
CA ASN A 34 -4.67 -1.45 10.51
C ASN A 34 -5.22 -1.51 9.08
N ARG A 35 -4.78 -0.62 8.20
CA ARG A 35 -5.08 -0.68 6.77
C ARG A 35 -3.82 -0.90 5.94
N CYS A 36 -3.99 -1.51 4.78
CA CYS A 36 -2.94 -1.67 3.79
C CYS A 36 -3.33 -0.87 2.56
N THR A 37 -2.49 0.10 2.16
CA THR A 37 -2.65 0.84 0.91
C THR A 37 -1.80 0.18 -0.16
N THR A 38 -2.44 -0.37 -1.18
CA THR A 38 -1.76 -0.98 -2.33
C THR A 38 -1.65 0.04 -3.47
N VAL A 39 -0.44 0.25 -3.97
CA VAL A 39 -0.14 1.14 -5.08
C VAL A 39 0.43 0.32 -6.23
N GLN A 40 -0.27 0.34 -7.36
CA GLN A 40 0.11 -0.36 -8.59
C GLN A 40 0.35 0.67 -9.70
N PRO A 41 1.56 1.26 -9.77
CA PRO A 41 1.94 2.09 -10.90
C PRO A 41 1.84 1.32 -12.23
N PRO A 42 1.57 2.01 -13.35
CA PRO A 42 1.54 1.37 -14.66
C PRO A 42 2.90 0.74 -14.99
N ALA A 43 2.85 -0.34 -15.79
CA ALA A 43 4.05 -1.01 -16.29
C ALA A 43 5.00 -0.01 -16.97
N GLY A 44 6.30 -0.14 -16.70
CA GLY A 44 7.33 0.76 -17.24
C GLY A 44 7.50 2.10 -16.51
N THR A 45 6.75 2.36 -15.42
CA THR A 45 6.98 3.54 -14.58
C THR A 45 8.33 3.44 -13.90
N SER A 46 9.11 4.52 -13.91
CA SER A 46 10.43 4.54 -13.29
C SER A 46 10.31 4.51 -11.76
N MET A 47 11.23 3.82 -11.07
CA MET A 47 11.28 3.80 -9.59
C MET A 47 11.21 5.19 -8.96
N ALA A 48 11.90 6.18 -9.55
CA ALA A 48 11.87 7.57 -9.10
C ALA A 48 10.48 8.23 -9.23
N GLU A 49 9.74 7.91 -10.28
CA GLU A 49 8.37 8.41 -10.48
C GLU A 49 7.39 7.77 -9.50
N ILE A 50 7.55 6.46 -9.24
CA ILE A 50 6.75 5.75 -8.25
C ILE A 50 6.99 6.34 -6.86
N PHE A 51 8.25 6.51 -6.48
CA PHE A 51 8.64 7.12 -5.22
C PHE A 51 8.05 8.52 -5.08
N ALA A 52 8.26 9.40 -6.06
CA ALA A 52 7.74 10.77 -6.04
C ALA A 52 6.20 10.81 -5.94
N THR A 53 5.51 9.91 -6.64
CA THR A 53 4.04 9.81 -6.62
C THR A 53 3.51 9.41 -5.24
N ILE A 54 4.25 8.55 -4.52
CA ILE A 54 3.87 8.09 -3.18
C ILE A 54 4.20 9.15 -2.13
N THR A 55 5.40 9.75 -2.19
CA THR A 55 5.94 10.62 -1.13
C THR A 55 5.66 12.10 -1.32
N ALA A 56 5.07 12.52 -2.45
CA ALA A 56 4.75 13.92 -2.65
C ALA A 56 3.81 14.47 -1.54
N PRO A 57 3.85 15.78 -1.24
CA PRO A 57 2.98 16.40 -0.23
C PRO A 57 1.48 16.25 -0.50
N ARG A 58 1.10 15.89 -1.73
CA ARG A 58 -0.25 15.50 -2.15
C ARG A 58 -0.20 14.20 -2.97
N GLY A 59 0.75 13.35 -2.63
CA GLY A 59 0.93 12.03 -3.21
C GLY A 59 -0.06 11.03 -2.66
N VAL A 60 0.01 9.78 -3.13
CA VAL A 60 -0.93 8.72 -2.74
C VAL A 60 -1.00 8.57 -1.22
N TRP A 61 0.14 8.62 -0.53
CA TRP A 61 0.17 8.42 0.92
C TRP A 61 -0.57 9.53 1.68
N ALA A 62 -0.42 10.79 1.26
CA ALA A 62 -1.06 11.94 1.92
C ALA A 62 -2.60 11.90 1.89
N TYR A 63 -3.19 11.14 0.95
CA TYR A 63 -4.64 10.91 0.91
C TYR A 63 -5.12 9.78 1.81
N HIS A 64 -4.21 8.92 2.27
CA HIS A 64 -4.53 7.73 3.05
C HIS A 64 -4.03 7.80 4.49
N SER A 65 -3.05 8.65 4.81
CA SER A 65 -2.57 8.90 6.16
C SER A 65 -1.98 10.30 6.30
N ASP A 66 -2.12 10.88 7.49
CA ASP A 66 -1.36 12.05 7.93
C ASP A 66 -0.05 11.67 8.66
N SER A 67 0.14 10.38 8.97
CA SER A 67 1.31 9.84 9.69
C SER A 67 2.23 9.04 8.75
N ALA A 68 3.44 8.73 9.18
CA ALA A 68 4.31 7.81 8.44
C ALA A 68 3.71 6.39 8.41
N PRO A 69 3.90 5.61 7.32
CA PRO A 69 3.52 4.19 7.30
C PRO A 69 4.24 3.43 8.41
N ALA A 70 3.56 2.44 8.97
CA ALA A 70 4.15 1.56 9.98
C ALA A 70 5.15 0.58 9.37
N TRP A 71 4.87 0.12 8.14
CA TRP A 71 5.75 -0.75 7.36
C TRP A 71 5.51 -0.53 5.87
N VAL A 72 6.50 -0.87 5.05
CA VAL A 72 6.40 -0.86 3.59
C VAL A 72 6.81 -2.21 3.02
N ALA A 73 6.20 -2.63 1.93
CA ALA A 73 6.63 -3.76 1.13
C ALA A 73 6.52 -3.41 -0.36
N SER A 74 7.36 -4.00 -1.20
CA SER A 74 7.21 -3.85 -2.65
C SER A 74 7.75 -5.09 -3.37
N THR A 75 7.24 -5.34 -4.57
CA THR A 75 7.82 -6.33 -5.48
C THR A 75 9.21 -5.91 -5.98
N ASP A 76 9.56 -4.61 -5.87
CA ASP A 76 10.92 -4.11 -6.06
C ASP A 76 11.58 -3.85 -4.68
N PRO A 77 12.61 -4.62 -4.29
CA PRO A 77 13.25 -4.48 -2.98
C PRO A 77 14.05 -3.17 -2.83
N ALA A 78 14.51 -2.56 -3.92
CA ALA A 78 15.20 -1.27 -3.88
C ALA A 78 14.20 -0.15 -3.59
N LEU A 79 13.01 -0.21 -4.20
CA LEU A 79 11.93 0.73 -3.93
C LEU A 79 11.41 0.60 -2.49
N ALA A 80 11.24 -0.64 -1.99
CA ALA A 80 10.82 -0.88 -0.61
C ALA A 80 11.82 -0.26 0.40
N GLN A 81 13.12 -0.47 0.19
CA GLN A 81 14.15 0.13 1.05
C GLN A 81 14.17 1.66 0.96
N LEU A 82 13.98 2.23 -0.24
CA LEU A 82 13.95 3.67 -0.44
C LEU A 82 12.77 4.32 0.30
N LEU A 83 11.58 3.70 0.22
CA LEU A 83 10.39 4.16 0.95
C LEU A 83 10.57 4.01 2.46
N ALA A 84 11.11 2.89 2.93
CA ALA A 84 11.40 2.68 4.35
C ALA A 84 12.38 3.71 4.89
N ALA A 85 13.45 4.00 4.16
CA ALA A 85 14.42 5.02 4.54
C ALA A 85 13.82 6.43 4.55
N HIS A 86 12.92 6.74 3.61
CA HIS A 86 12.23 8.03 3.55
C HIS A 86 11.27 8.24 4.72
N TYR A 87 10.48 7.22 5.05
CA TYR A 87 9.47 7.29 6.09
C TYR A 87 9.96 6.89 7.49
N GLY A 88 11.14 6.27 7.59
CA GLY A 88 11.69 5.75 8.84
C GLY A 88 10.95 4.52 9.37
N CYS A 89 10.41 3.67 8.49
CA CYS A 89 9.59 2.51 8.85
C CYS A 89 10.24 1.18 8.50
N GLU A 90 9.64 0.08 8.93
CA GLU A 90 10.15 -1.27 8.67
C GLU A 90 9.86 -1.71 7.23
N VAL A 91 10.82 -2.36 6.57
CA VAL A 91 10.56 -3.10 5.33
C VAL A 91 10.01 -4.47 5.73
N ARG A 92 8.84 -4.82 5.21
CA ARG A 92 8.28 -6.17 5.28
C ARG A 92 8.31 -6.81 3.89
N ASP A 93 8.29 -8.14 3.89
CA ASP A 93 7.95 -8.87 2.68
C ASP A 93 6.51 -8.50 2.26
N PRO A 94 6.22 -8.44 0.95
CA PRO A 94 4.87 -8.41 0.45
C PRO A 94 4.27 -9.80 0.70
N GLU A 95 4.08 -10.16 1.97
CA GLU A 95 3.21 -11.28 2.28
C GLU A 95 1.85 -10.87 1.72
N PRO A 96 1.30 -11.64 0.76
CA PRO A 96 -0.06 -11.41 0.36
C PRO A 96 -0.87 -11.48 1.64
N ASP A 97 -1.67 -10.45 1.90
CA ASP A 97 -2.79 -10.59 2.82
C ASP A 97 -3.55 -11.81 2.28
N GLN A 98 -3.34 -12.93 2.95
CA GLN A 98 -3.88 -14.21 2.58
C GLN A 98 -5.37 -13.95 2.53
N PRO A 99 -6.06 -14.07 1.37
CA PRO A 99 -7.51 -14.01 1.39
C PRO A 99 -7.92 -15.08 2.39
N ALA A 100 -8.60 -14.66 3.44
CA ALA A 100 -9.16 -15.58 4.42
C ALA A 100 -9.84 -16.72 3.65
N ALA A 101 -9.34 -17.94 3.87
CA ALA A 101 -9.85 -19.18 3.30
C ALA A 101 -9.86 -19.27 1.75
N ALA A 102 -8.73 -19.69 1.18
CA ALA A 102 -8.84 -20.82 0.25
C ALA A 102 -9.33 -22.01 1.09
N ASP A 103 -10.64 -22.26 1.02
CA ASP A 103 -11.28 -23.42 1.61
C ASP A 103 -10.55 -24.68 1.15
N ALA A 104 -9.80 -25.25 2.09
CA ALA A 104 -9.21 -26.56 1.98
C ALA A 104 -10.35 -27.58 2.12
N GLY A 105 -11.04 -27.84 1.01
CA GLY A 105 -11.93 -28.99 0.84
C GLY A 105 -11.22 -30.09 0.07
N ALA A 106 -10.18 -30.68 0.66
CA ALA A 106 -9.69 -31.97 0.23
C ALA A 106 -10.55 -33.06 0.87
N GLU A 107 -11.44 -33.69 0.10
CA GLU A 107 -11.90 -35.05 0.41
C GLU A 107 -11.86 -35.88 -0.87
N ALA A 108 -10.88 -36.79 -0.89
CA ALA A 108 -10.95 -38.01 -1.66
C ALA A 108 -11.97 -38.95 -1.01
N GLU A 109 -12.52 -39.87 -1.82
CA GLU A 109 -12.97 -41.24 -1.48
C GLU A 109 -14.37 -41.60 -2.01
N GLU A 110 -14.35 -42.60 -2.91
CA GLU A 110 -15.34 -43.65 -3.20
C GLU A 110 -16.74 -43.59 -2.58
N VAL A 111 -17.78 -43.68 -3.43
CA VAL A 111 -18.69 -44.84 -3.60
C VAL A 111 -19.50 -44.76 -4.90
#